data_AF-A0A5J4KPW9-F1
#
_entry.id   AF-A0A5J4KPW9-F1
#
_cell.length_a   1.000
_cell.length_b   1.000
_cell.length_c   1.000
_cell.angle_alpha   90.00
_cell.angle_beta   90.00
_cell.angle_gamma   90.00
#
_symmetry.space_group_name_H-M   'P 1'
#
loop_
_entity.id
_entity.type
_entity.pdbx_description
1 polymer ?
#
loop_
_entity_poly.entity_id
_entity_poly.type
_entity_poly.pdbx_seq_one_letter_code
_entity_poly.pdbx_strand_id
1 'polypeptide(L)'
;MSLKYAIAGTKRQEAQEKLQRVTSLMEEYLEPLARPLDAYVDKRLVRTFFQLIRTIIEARNQSTGLMVSELGSTMLSGRQATAGEKRIHRLLTSEKWSEELIRIFQWNQAQERYEELKREGEEILVVWDGSEIEKPESQKAEDLCAVRSSKAARRKKSRKGIFNQPGGKPIIVQGYEWTACVVVGEKGKPSLAMMDF
;
A
#
# COMPACT_ATOMS: atom_id res chain seq x y z
N MET A 1 11.72 20.10 42.33
CA MET A 1 10.85 20.81 41.36
C MET A 1 11.27 20.43 39.94
N SER A 2 10.29 19.99 39.13
CA SER A 2 10.27 20.01 37.65
C SER A 2 11.33 19.23 36.83
N LEU A 3 11.13 17.91 36.68
CA LEU A 3 11.76 17.07 35.63
C LEU A 3 10.75 16.51 34.61
N LYS A 4 9.44 16.82 34.77
CA LYS A 4 8.35 16.25 33.96
C LYS A 4 8.13 16.97 32.61
N TYR A 5 8.72 18.15 32.40
CA TYR A 5 8.50 18.96 31.19
C TYR A 5 9.57 18.78 30.10
N ALA A 6 10.77 18.31 30.41
CA ALA A 6 11.84 18.11 29.42
C ALA A 6 11.60 16.89 28.51
N ILE A 7 11.04 15.80 29.07
CA ILE A 7 10.86 14.51 28.39
C ILE A 7 9.86 14.60 27.22
N ALA A 8 8.83 15.45 27.33
CA ALA A 8 7.83 15.63 26.27
C ALA A 8 8.40 16.39 25.05
N GLY A 9 9.33 17.33 25.28
CA GLY A 9 10.05 18.05 24.23
C GLY A 9 10.96 17.13 23.42
N THR A 10 11.74 16.29 24.11
CA THR A 10 12.65 15.32 23.48
C THR A 10 11.91 14.31 22.62
N LYS A 11 10.82 13.71 23.12
CA LYS A 11 10.02 12.75 22.34
C LYS A 11 9.39 13.36 21.09
N ARG A 12 8.94 14.61 21.18
CA ARG A 12 8.35 15.33 20.04
C ARG A 12 9.41 15.65 18.98
N GLN A 13 10.60 16.03 19.40
CA GLN A 13 11.73 16.30 18.53
C GLN A 13 12.21 15.02 17.83
N GLU A 14 12.39 13.92 18.56
CA GLU A 14 12.73 12.61 17.99
C GLU A 14 11.69 12.11 16.97
N ALA A 15 10.40 12.32 17.25
CA ALA A 15 9.32 11.97 16.32
C ALA A 15 9.39 12.81 15.04
N GLN A 16 9.69 14.10 15.16
CA GLN A 16 9.84 15.01 14.02
C GLN A 16 11.07 14.67 13.17
N GLU A 17 12.19 14.30 13.79
CA GLU A 17 13.40 13.85 13.08
C GLU A 17 13.17 12.54 12.33
N LYS A 18 12.52 11.55 12.97
CA LYS A 18 12.13 10.29 12.32
C LYS A 18 11.21 10.55 11.13
N LEU A 19 10.25 11.43 11.29
CA LEU A 19 9.31 11.80 10.24
C LEU A 19 10.03 12.47 9.05
N GLN A 20 10.95 13.38 9.33
CA GLN A 20 11.77 14.02 8.29
C GLN A 20 12.60 12.98 7.53
N ARG A 21 13.23 12.04 8.26
CA ARG A 21 14.02 10.96 7.65
C ARG A 21 13.17 10.07 6.75
N VAL A 22 11.97 9.67 7.19
CA VAL A 22 11.04 8.87 6.37
C VAL A 22 10.63 9.64 5.13
N THR A 23 10.38 10.95 5.26
CA THR A 23 10.02 11.80 4.12
C THR A 23 11.15 11.84 3.10
N SER A 24 12.40 12.07 3.51
CA SER A 24 13.55 12.10 2.61
C SER A 24 13.80 10.76 1.91
N LEU A 25 13.72 9.65 2.65
CA LEU A 25 13.87 8.30 2.06
C LEU A 25 12.74 8.00 1.06
N MET A 26 11.52 8.45 1.35
CA MET A 26 10.38 8.30 0.45
C MET A 26 10.55 9.13 -0.82
N GLU A 27 11.01 10.37 -0.69
CA GLU A 27 11.30 11.26 -1.83
C GLU A 27 12.38 10.65 -2.72
N GLU A 28 13.49 10.19 -2.14
CA GLU A 28 14.56 9.51 -2.87
C GLU A 28 14.06 8.24 -3.58
N TYR A 29 13.28 7.41 -2.89
CA TYR A 29 12.74 6.18 -3.45
C TYR A 29 11.75 6.41 -4.59
N LEU A 30 10.91 7.45 -4.48
CA LEU A 30 9.86 7.76 -5.46
C LEU A 30 10.32 8.73 -6.56
N GLU A 31 11.51 9.29 -6.48
CA GLU A 31 12.05 10.23 -7.48
C GLU A 31 11.94 9.70 -8.92
N PRO A 32 12.23 8.41 -9.24
CA PRO A 32 12.06 7.89 -10.59
C PRO A 32 10.60 7.92 -11.09
N LEU A 33 9.63 7.80 -10.17
CA LEU A 33 8.20 7.90 -10.47
C LEU A 33 7.72 9.37 -10.49
N ALA A 34 8.35 10.23 -9.70
CA ALA A 34 7.99 11.64 -9.57
C ALA A 34 8.26 12.43 -10.84
N ARG A 35 9.39 12.17 -11.52
CA ARG A 35 9.77 12.85 -12.77
C ARG A 35 8.73 12.70 -13.88
N PRO A 36 8.28 11.48 -14.26
CA PRO A 36 7.23 11.34 -15.27
C PRO A 36 5.91 11.93 -14.77
N LEU A 37 5.58 11.81 -13.48
CA LEU A 37 4.37 12.46 -12.94
C LEU A 37 4.42 13.99 -13.08
N ASP A 38 5.55 14.65 -12.79
CA ASP A 38 5.68 16.11 -12.92
C ASP A 38 5.64 16.59 -14.37
N ALA A 39 6.04 15.74 -15.33
CA ALA A 39 5.95 16.05 -16.76
C ALA A 39 4.51 16.09 -17.28
N TYR A 40 3.60 15.25 -16.76
CA TYR A 40 2.24 15.08 -17.29
C TYR A 40 1.12 15.56 -16.35
N VAL A 41 1.43 15.75 -15.07
CA VAL A 41 0.47 16.08 -14.03
C VAL A 41 0.81 17.44 -13.41
N ASP A 42 -0.21 18.23 -13.07
CA ASP A 42 -0.02 19.51 -12.38
C ASP A 42 0.73 19.30 -11.04
N LYS A 43 1.75 20.13 -10.77
CA LYS A 43 2.55 20.11 -9.53
C LYS A 43 1.75 19.96 -8.23
N ARG A 44 0.50 20.46 -8.18
CA ARG A 44 -0.39 20.33 -7.01
C ARG A 44 -0.83 18.90 -6.79
N LEU A 45 -1.09 18.14 -7.85
CA LEU A 45 -1.43 16.73 -7.78
C LEU A 45 -0.20 15.87 -7.47
N VAL A 46 0.96 16.18 -8.06
CA VAL A 46 2.24 15.53 -7.69
C VAL A 46 2.52 15.70 -6.20
N ARG A 47 2.37 16.92 -5.67
CA ARG A 47 2.47 17.16 -4.22
C ARG A 47 1.44 16.37 -3.42
N THR A 48 0.21 16.24 -3.94
CA THR A 48 -0.85 15.46 -3.28
C THR A 48 -0.49 13.97 -3.25
N PHE A 49 0.14 13.45 -4.30
CA PHE A 49 0.62 12.06 -4.37
C PHE A 49 1.63 11.77 -3.25
N PHE A 50 2.69 12.57 -3.13
CA PHE A 50 3.67 12.39 -2.04
C PHE A 50 3.06 12.54 -0.65
N GLN A 51 2.17 13.52 -0.47
CA GLN A 51 1.45 13.71 0.80
C GLN A 51 0.59 12.50 1.13
N LEU A 52 -0.09 11.91 0.14
CA LEU A 52 -0.91 10.72 0.30
C LEU A 52 -0.07 9.50 0.70
N ILE A 53 1.03 9.22 -0.01
CA ILE A 53 1.92 8.08 0.31
C ILE A 53 2.48 8.23 1.73
N ARG A 54 2.96 9.42 2.10
CA ARG A 54 3.41 9.71 3.46
C ARG A 54 2.31 9.42 4.49
N THR A 55 1.09 9.88 4.23
CA THR A 55 -0.06 9.69 5.12
C THR A 55 -0.41 8.20 5.27
N ILE A 56 -0.35 7.43 4.18
CA ILE A 56 -0.54 5.97 4.20
C ILE A 56 0.53 5.29 5.07
N ILE A 57 1.80 5.68 4.93
CA ILE A 57 2.91 5.14 5.74
C ILE A 57 2.73 5.46 7.23
N GLU A 58 2.29 6.69 7.55
CA GLU A 58 1.98 7.11 8.93
C GLU A 58 0.79 6.32 9.51
N ALA A 59 -0.22 6.05 8.68
CA ALA A 59 -1.44 5.37 9.08
C ALA A 59 -1.37 3.82 8.94
N ARG A 60 -0.23 3.25 8.53
CA ARG A 60 -0.08 1.81 8.20
C ARG A 60 -0.53 0.81 9.26
N ASN A 61 -0.51 1.23 10.53
CA ASN A 61 -0.91 0.39 11.68
C ASN A 61 -2.32 0.70 12.19
N GLN A 62 -3.05 1.59 11.52
CA GLN A 62 -4.40 2.02 11.91
C GLN A 62 -5.41 1.24 11.09
N SER A 63 -6.44 0.68 11.75
CA SER A 63 -7.50 -0.08 11.07
C SER A 63 -8.29 0.76 10.05
N THR A 64 -8.31 2.08 10.23
CA THR A 64 -8.94 3.05 9.32
C THR A 64 -7.93 3.75 8.40
N GLY A 65 -6.67 3.33 8.39
CA GLY A 65 -5.57 4.03 7.72
C GLY A 65 -5.62 4.08 6.19
N LEU A 66 -6.60 3.42 5.58
CA LEU A 66 -6.89 3.50 4.14
C LEU A 66 -8.27 4.12 3.83
N MET A 67 -9.00 4.59 4.84
CA MET A 67 -10.23 5.34 4.61
C MET A 67 -9.89 6.74 4.09
N VAL A 68 -10.47 7.11 2.94
CA VAL A 68 -10.17 8.39 2.27
C VAL A 68 -10.48 9.59 3.18
N SER A 69 -11.52 9.51 4.00
CA SER A 69 -11.86 10.55 4.99
C SER A 69 -10.77 10.74 6.05
N GLU A 70 -10.22 9.65 6.58
CA GLU A 70 -9.14 9.67 7.58
C GLU A 70 -7.81 10.13 6.98
N LEU A 71 -7.50 9.65 5.77
CA LEU A 71 -6.34 10.10 5.01
C LEU A 71 -6.42 11.59 4.69
N GLY A 72 -7.60 12.07 4.25
CA GLY A 72 -7.85 13.48 3.96
C GLY A 72 -7.73 14.37 5.20
N SER A 73 -8.28 13.91 6.33
CA SER A 73 -8.17 14.56 7.64
C SER A 73 -6.72 14.69 8.10
N THR A 74 -5.94 13.61 7.97
CA THR A 74 -4.54 13.57 8.39
C THR A 74 -3.66 14.45 7.48
N MET A 75 -3.92 14.45 6.18
CA MET A 75 -3.14 15.19 5.18
C MET A 75 -3.21 16.72 5.32
N LEU A 76 -4.38 17.30 5.61
CA LEU A 76 -4.60 18.76 5.63
C LEU A 76 -5.01 19.33 7.00
N SER A 77 -4.93 18.53 8.06
CA SER A 77 -5.54 18.76 9.38
C SER A 77 -7.07 18.55 9.38
N GLY A 78 -7.61 18.00 10.47
CA GLY A 78 -9.00 17.52 10.52
C GLY A 78 -10.08 18.56 10.23
N ARG A 79 -9.80 19.87 10.40
CA ARG A 79 -10.72 20.95 10.00
C ARG A 79 -10.91 21.07 8.48
N GLN A 80 -10.01 20.49 7.70
CA GLN A 80 -10.00 20.51 6.23
C GLN A 80 -10.13 19.11 5.64
N ALA A 81 -10.67 18.13 6.40
CA ALA A 81 -10.80 16.74 5.95
C ALA A 81 -11.49 16.61 4.59
N THR A 82 -12.61 17.31 4.38
CA THR A 82 -13.34 17.32 3.10
C THR A 82 -12.52 17.88 1.94
N ALA A 83 -11.65 18.86 2.18
CA ALA A 83 -10.75 19.38 1.16
C ALA A 83 -9.62 18.37 0.84
N GLY A 84 -9.15 17.64 1.85
CA GLY A 84 -8.18 16.56 1.71
C GLY A 84 -8.75 15.40 0.89
N GLU A 85 -9.95 14.96 1.22
CA GLU A 85 -10.70 13.94 0.47
C GLU A 85 -10.87 14.34 -1.00
N LYS A 86 -11.33 15.56 -1.29
CA LYS A 86 -11.46 16.06 -2.67
C LYS A 86 -10.14 16.03 -3.44
N ARG A 87 -9.03 16.34 -2.78
CA ARG A 87 -7.69 16.28 -3.38
C ARG A 87 -7.26 14.86 -3.69
N ILE A 88 -7.46 13.93 -2.75
CA ILE A 88 -7.17 12.50 -2.95
C ILE A 88 -8.03 11.95 -4.07
N HIS A 89 -9.34 12.21 -4.05
CA HIS A 89 -10.25 11.76 -5.09
C HIS A 89 -9.84 12.29 -6.47
N ARG A 90 -9.51 13.59 -6.57
CA ARG A 90 -9.01 14.18 -7.81
C ARG A 90 -7.70 13.54 -8.28
N LEU A 91 -6.80 13.16 -7.38
CA LEU A 91 -5.58 12.44 -7.75
C LEU A 91 -5.92 11.06 -8.31
N LEU A 92 -6.73 10.26 -7.60
CA LEU A 92 -7.04 8.88 -7.98
C LEU A 92 -7.88 8.77 -9.26
N THR A 93 -8.68 9.79 -9.58
CA THR A 93 -9.56 9.81 -10.78
C THR A 93 -9.00 10.63 -11.94
N SER A 94 -7.79 11.15 -11.82
CA SER A 94 -7.18 11.98 -12.86
C SER A 94 -6.73 11.14 -14.05
N GLU A 95 -7.36 11.33 -15.22
CA GLU A 95 -6.97 10.72 -16.50
C GLU A 95 -5.56 11.08 -16.99
N LYS A 96 -4.91 12.05 -16.34
CA LYS A 96 -3.55 12.51 -16.69
C LYS A 96 -2.42 11.55 -16.30
N TRP A 97 -2.72 10.54 -15.49
CA TRP A 97 -1.77 9.51 -15.14
C TRP A 97 -2.49 8.17 -15.04
N SER A 98 -1.72 7.08 -15.10
CA SER A 98 -2.24 5.72 -15.12
C SER A 98 -1.41 4.85 -14.17
N GLU A 99 -2.00 3.73 -13.75
CA GLU A 99 -1.32 2.64 -13.05
C GLU A 99 -0.08 2.15 -13.81
N GLU A 100 -0.03 2.32 -15.13
CA GLU A 100 1.13 1.93 -15.95
C GLU A 100 2.41 2.61 -15.49
N LEU A 101 2.35 3.86 -15.01
CA LEU A 101 3.52 4.53 -14.45
C LEU A 101 4.03 3.82 -13.19
N ILE A 102 3.13 3.30 -12.35
CA ILE A 102 3.49 2.52 -11.18
C ILE A 102 4.09 1.18 -11.61
N ARG A 103 3.50 0.50 -12.61
CA ARG A 103 4.02 -0.78 -13.15
C ARG A 103 5.44 -0.61 -13.70
N ILE A 104 5.68 0.41 -14.54
CA ILE A 104 7.00 0.72 -15.09
C ILE A 104 8.00 1.03 -13.96
N PHE A 105 7.59 1.83 -12.97
CA PHE A 105 8.44 2.15 -11.83
C PHE A 105 8.85 0.88 -11.07
N GLN A 106 7.89 0.01 -10.72
CA GLN A 106 8.16 -1.25 -10.01
C GLN A 106 9.09 -2.16 -10.81
N TRP A 107 8.81 -2.33 -12.11
CA TRP A 107 9.63 -3.14 -12.99
C TRP A 107 11.08 -2.66 -13.05
N ASN A 108 11.30 -1.35 -13.22
CA ASN A 108 12.64 -0.78 -13.27
C ASN A 108 13.40 -0.97 -11.95
N GLN A 109 12.75 -0.73 -10.80
CA GLN A 109 13.35 -0.96 -9.48
C GLN A 109 13.73 -2.42 -9.25
N ALA A 110 12.93 -3.36 -9.75
CA ALA A 110 13.22 -4.79 -9.66
C ALA A 110 14.33 -5.21 -10.63
N GLN A 111 14.36 -4.65 -11.84
CA GLN A 111 15.41 -4.90 -12.82
C GLN A 111 16.77 -4.39 -12.32
N GLU A 112 16.82 -3.19 -11.75
CA GLU A 112 18.02 -2.66 -11.11
C GLU A 112 18.51 -3.59 -9.99
N ARG A 113 17.59 -4.03 -9.12
CA ARG A 113 17.93 -4.96 -8.03
C ARG A 113 18.42 -6.31 -8.55
N TYR A 114 17.81 -6.83 -9.61
CA TYR A 114 18.22 -8.07 -10.26
C TYR A 114 19.66 -7.96 -10.80
N GLU A 115 19.99 -6.88 -11.51
CA GLU A 115 21.32 -6.67 -12.07
C GLU A 115 22.38 -6.43 -10.98
N GLU A 116 22.01 -5.78 -9.88
CA GLU A 116 22.87 -5.67 -8.68
C GLU A 116 23.21 -7.05 -8.11
N LEU A 117 22.20 -7.86 -7.80
CA LEU A 117 22.40 -9.21 -7.24
C LEU A 117 23.22 -10.09 -8.17
N LYS A 118 22.95 -10.02 -9.47
CA LYS A 118 23.67 -10.78 -10.49
C LYS A 118 25.15 -10.39 -10.54
N ARG A 119 25.44 -9.09 -10.40
CA ARG A 119 26.83 -8.57 -10.36
C ARG A 119 27.54 -8.99 -9.07
N GLU A 120 26.82 -9.05 -7.96
CA GLU A 120 27.32 -9.52 -6.67
C GLU A 120 27.52 -11.05 -6.64
N GLY A 121 26.99 -11.77 -7.63
CA GLY A 121 27.06 -13.24 -7.69
C GLY A 121 26.18 -13.93 -6.65
N GLU A 122 25.18 -13.23 -6.12
CA GLU A 122 24.23 -13.78 -5.16
C GLU A 122 23.22 -14.72 -5.84
N GLU A 123 22.68 -15.67 -5.07
CA GLU A 123 21.52 -16.45 -5.52
C GLU A 123 20.28 -15.54 -5.56
N ILE A 124 19.65 -15.50 -6.73
CA ILE A 124 18.47 -14.66 -6.98
C ILE A 124 17.24 -15.54 -6.95
N LEU A 125 16.28 -15.18 -6.10
CA LEU A 125 14.96 -15.80 -6.08
C LEU A 125 13.91 -14.81 -6.59
N VAL A 126 13.02 -15.31 -7.43
CA VAL A 126 11.80 -14.59 -7.82
C VAL A 126 10.65 -15.28 -7.13
N VAL A 127 10.17 -14.68 -6.04
CA VAL A 127 9.03 -15.17 -5.28
C VAL A 127 7.77 -14.76 -6.03
N TRP A 128 7.00 -15.75 -6.47
CA TRP A 128 5.70 -15.56 -7.08
C TRP A 128 4.63 -16.06 -6.11
N ASP A 129 3.77 -15.14 -5.69
CA ASP A 129 2.67 -15.44 -4.77
C ASP A 129 1.46 -14.56 -5.09
N GLY A 130 0.32 -14.86 -4.50
CA GLY A 130 -0.91 -14.10 -4.67
C GLY A 130 -1.84 -14.20 -3.48
N SER A 131 -2.82 -13.32 -3.44
CA SER A 131 -3.84 -13.34 -2.38
C SER A 131 -5.17 -12.82 -2.89
N GLU A 132 -6.22 -13.13 -2.14
CA GLU A 132 -7.57 -12.66 -2.39
C GLU A 132 -7.95 -11.58 -1.36
N ILE A 133 -8.74 -10.60 -1.78
CA ILE A 133 -9.36 -9.57 -0.95
C ILE A 133 -10.88 -9.69 -1.09
N GLU A 134 -11.55 -10.19 -0.05
CA GLU A 134 -13.02 -10.26 -0.01
C GLU A 134 -13.64 -8.84 0.07
N LYS A 135 -14.58 -8.52 -0.84
CA LYS A 135 -15.38 -7.28 -0.84
C LYS A 135 -16.89 -7.57 -0.97
N PRO A 136 -17.47 -8.40 -0.08
CA PRO A 136 -18.85 -8.86 -0.22
C PRO A 136 -19.90 -7.73 -0.13
N GLU A 137 -19.55 -6.58 0.43
CA GLU A 137 -20.45 -5.43 0.57
C GLU A 137 -20.55 -4.58 -0.70
N SER A 138 -19.64 -4.74 -1.66
CA SER A 138 -19.55 -3.86 -2.83
C SER A 138 -20.10 -4.52 -4.08
N GLN A 139 -21.32 -4.16 -4.47
CA GLN A 139 -21.86 -4.56 -5.79
C GLN A 139 -21.46 -3.59 -6.91
N LYS A 140 -20.94 -2.41 -6.57
CA LYS A 140 -20.66 -1.31 -7.50
C LYS A 140 -19.17 -1.10 -7.76
N ALA A 141 -18.28 -1.83 -7.08
CA ALA A 141 -16.86 -1.71 -7.39
C ALA A 141 -16.58 -2.41 -8.72
N GLU A 142 -15.76 -1.78 -9.53
CA GLU A 142 -15.33 -2.29 -10.82
C GLU A 142 -14.28 -3.41 -10.64
N ASP A 143 -14.16 -4.25 -11.66
CA ASP A 143 -13.17 -5.33 -11.77
C ASP A 143 -13.19 -6.36 -10.61
N LEU A 144 -14.36 -6.53 -9.98
CA LEU A 144 -14.55 -7.57 -9.00
C LEU A 144 -14.59 -8.95 -9.66
N CYS A 145 -13.80 -9.88 -9.15
CA CYS A 145 -13.80 -11.28 -9.53
C CYS A 145 -14.44 -12.16 -8.44
N ALA A 146 -14.54 -13.44 -8.74
CA ALA A 146 -15.12 -14.45 -7.88
C ALA A 146 -14.03 -15.06 -6.97
N VAL A 147 -13.99 -14.66 -5.70
CA VAL A 147 -12.97 -15.11 -4.73
C VAL A 147 -13.54 -16.05 -3.67
N ARG A 148 -12.70 -16.91 -3.08
CA ARG A 148 -13.13 -17.86 -2.06
C ARG A 148 -13.22 -17.15 -0.70
N SER A 149 -14.39 -17.22 -0.06
CA SER A 149 -14.54 -16.60 1.25
C SER A 149 -13.88 -17.44 2.35
N SER A 150 -12.75 -16.94 2.87
CA SER A 150 -12.05 -17.44 4.05
C SER A 150 -12.93 -17.36 5.30
N LYS A 151 -13.73 -16.29 5.44
CA LYS A 151 -14.68 -16.09 6.54
C LYS A 151 -15.75 -17.17 6.54
N ALA A 152 -16.29 -17.48 5.37
CA ALA A 152 -17.31 -18.51 5.20
C ALA A 152 -16.72 -19.93 5.38
N ALA A 153 -15.51 -20.17 4.86
CA ALA A 153 -14.77 -21.41 5.10
C ALA A 153 -14.56 -21.67 6.60
N ARG A 154 -14.18 -20.63 7.36
CA ARG A 154 -14.05 -20.72 8.83
C ARG A 154 -15.37 -21.05 9.51
N ARG A 155 -16.49 -20.44 9.08
CA ARG A 155 -17.83 -20.74 9.64
C ARG A 155 -18.30 -22.16 9.32
N LYS A 156 -17.89 -22.72 8.17
CA LYS A 156 -18.18 -24.10 7.77
C LYS A 156 -17.29 -25.15 8.46
N LYS A 157 -16.21 -24.75 9.13
CA LYS A 157 -15.29 -25.68 9.79
C LYS A 157 -16.03 -26.46 10.89
N SER A 158 -16.03 -27.78 10.79
CA SER A 158 -16.63 -28.66 11.79
C SER A 158 -15.97 -28.46 13.16
N ARG A 159 -16.77 -28.46 14.23
CA ARG A 159 -16.28 -28.44 15.61
C ARG A 159 -15.95 -29.87 16.04
N LYS A 160 -14.80 -30.05 16.69
CA LYS A 160 -14.38 -31.35 17.21
C LYS A 160 -15.48 -31.93 18.12
N GLY A 161 -15.90 -33.17 17.86
CA GLY A 161 -16.94 -33.87 18.64
C GLY A 161 -18.39 -33.61 18.22
N ILE A 162 -18.64 -32.72 17.25
CA ILE A 162 -19.97 -32.50 16.67
C ILE A 162 -19.91 -32.98 15.21
N PHE A 163 -20.77 -33.95 14.85
CA PHE A 163 -20.89 -34.39 13.46
C PHE A 163 -21.59 -33.28 12.66
N ASN A 164 -20.80 -32.43 12.01
CA ASN A 164 -21.28 -31.59 10.92
C ASN A 164 -21.04 -32.32 9.60
N GLN A 165 -22.01 -32.24 8.67
CA GLN A 165 -21.85 -32.79 7.33
C GLN A 165 -20.52 -32.34 6.69
N PRO A 166 -19.86 -33.21 5.89
CA PRO A 166 -18.66 -32.84 5.14
C PRO A 166 -18.88 -31.52 4.39
N GLY A 167 -17.89 -30.63 4.48
CA GLY A 167 -18.01 -29.26 3.98
C GLY A 167 -18.48 -29.22 2.53
N GLY A 168 -19.71 -28.71 2.32
CA GLY A 168 -20.24 -28.47 0.98
C GLY A 168 -19.39 -27.45 0.20
N LYS A 169 -19.72 -27.26 -1.09
CA LYS A 169 -18.96 -26.41 -2.04
C LYS A 169 -18.42 -25.11 -1.41
N PRO A 170 -17.19 -24.69 -1.75
CA PRO A 170 -16.63 -23.41 -1.29
C PRO A 170 -17.62 -22.27 -1.51
N ILE A 171 -17.74 -21.38 -0.52
CA ILE A 171 -18.55 -20.17 -0.68
C ILE A 171 -17.70 -19.15 -1.42
N ILE A 172 -18.25 -18.64 -2.51
CA ILE A 172 -17.63 -17.63 -3.37
C ILE A 172 -18.31 -16.30 -3.11
N VAL A 173 -17.52 -15.24 -3.03
CA VAL A 173 -17.96 -13.85 -2.85
C VAL A 173 -17.26 -12.96 -3.87
N GLN A 174 -17.75 -11.73 -4.03
CA GLN A 174 -17.05 -10.74 -4.84
C GLN A 174 -15.81 -10.23 -4.11
N GLY A 175 -14.73 -10.00 -4.86
CA GLY A 175 -13.47 -9.51 -4.32
C GLY A 175 -12.46 -9.23 -5.42
N TYR A 176 -11.21 -9.04 -5.02
CA TYR A 176 -10.07 -8.95 -5.91
C TYR A 176 -9.15 -10.14 -5.66
N GLU A 177 -8.67 -10.76 -6.72
CA GLU A 177 -7.51 -11.62 -6.66
C GLU A 177 -6.31 -10.77 -7.08
N TRP A 178 -5.13 -11.01 -6.52
CA TRP A 178 -3.94 -10.37 -7.03
C TRP A 178 -2.77 -11.34 -6.97
N THR A 179 -1.85 -11.19 -7.91
CA THR A 179 -0.58 -11.91 -7.94
C THR A 179 0.57 -10.93 -8.00
N ALA A 180 1.71 -11.29 -7.42
CA ALA A 180 2.89 -10.46 -7.41
C ALA A 180 4.16 -11.30 -7.59
N CYS A 181 5.13 -10.71 -8.29
CA CYS A 181 6.48 -11.23 -8.42
C CYS A 181 7.45 -10.32 -7.66
N VAL A 182 8.20 -10.87 -6.73
CA VAL A 182 9.16 -10.14 -5.90
C VAL A 182 10.55 -10.72 -6.10
N VAL A 183 11.50 -9.88 -6.50
CA VAL A 183 12.92 -10.23 -6.61
C VAL A 183 13.57 -10.10 -5.23
N VAL A 184 14.20 -11.17 -4.77
CA VAL A 184 14.92 -11.22 -3.49
C VAL A 184 16.29 -11.88 -3.69
N GLY A 185 17.26 -11.42 -2.91
CA GLY A 185 18.55 -12.11 -2.73
C GLY A 185 18.70 -12.60 -1.29
N GLU A 186 19.88 -13.11 -0.95
CA GLU A 186 20.16 -13.55 0.42
C GLU A 186 20.07 -12.38 1.41
N LYS A 187 20.50 -11.19 0.97
CA LYS A 187 20.53 -9.96 1.77
C LYS A 187 19.88 -8.79 1.02
N GLY A 188 19.64 -7.71 1.76
CA GLY A 188 19.10 -6.46 1.21
C GLY A 188 17.58 -6.41 1.16
N LYS A 189 17.07 -5.41 0.44
CA LYS A 189 15.63 -5.15 0.34
C LYS A 189 15.00 -5.98 -0.80
N PRO A 190 13.78 -6.53 -0.60
CA PRO A 190 13.01 -7.10 -1.69
C PRO A 190 12.53 -6.01 -2.66
N SER A 191 12.45 -6.33 -3.95
CA SER A 191 11.91 -5.43 -4.97
C SER A 191 10.71 -6.06 -5.66
N LEU A 192 9.58 -5.37 -5.65
CA LEU A 192 8.38 -5.78 -6.38
C LEU A 192 8.60 -5.53 -7.88
N ALA A 193 8.56 -6.59 -8.69
CA ALA A 193 8.72 -6.51 -10.14
C ALA A 193 7.39 -6.30 -10.85
N MET A 194 6.34 -6.95 -10.37
CA MET A 194 5.02 -6.93 -10.95
C MET A 194 3.98 -7.18 -9.87
N MET A 195 2.84 -6.51 -9.99
CA MET A 195 1.61 -6.84 -9.29
C MET A 195 0.46 -6.74 -10.28
N ASP A 196 -0.40 -7.75 -10.31
CA ASP A 196 -1.56 -7.81 -11.20
C ASP A 196 -2.83 -8.18 -10.41
N PHE A 197 -3.97 -7.66 -10.85
CA PHE A 197 -5.29 -7.76 -10.20
C PHE A 197 -6.32 -8.43 -11.11
#